data_AF-A0A0W8FUT5-F1
#
_entry.id   AF-A0A0W8FUT5-F1
#
_cell.length_a   1.000
_cell.length_b   1.000
_cell.length_c   1.000
_cell.angle_alpha   90.00
_cell.angle_beta   90.00
_cell.angle_gamma   90.00
#
_symmetry.space_group_name_H-M   'P 1'
#
loop_
_entity.id
_entity.type
_entity.pdbx_description
1 polymer ?
#
loop_
_entity_poly.entity_id
_entity_poly.type
_entity_poly.pdbx_seq_one_letter_code
_entity_poly.pdbx_strand_id
1 'polypeptide(L)'
;MRKAKLLLITTPVAVVSLGIIAQAQKINPDIHIIARAEGVEEMKALYKKGATYVVQPEFEASLEIINQTFLNLGISANEMKIITEEARKELNRPLRI
;
A
#
# COMPACT_ATOMS: atom_id res chain seq x y z
N MET A 1 0.88 -10.95 19.10
CA MET A 1 1.66 -9.73 18.81
C MET A 1 3.08 -9.73 19.38
N ARG A 2 3.32 -10.00 20.67
CA ARG A 2 4.69 -9.89 21.27
C ARG A 2 5.80 -10.73 20.61
N LYS A 3 5.46 -11.82 19.92
CA LYS A 3 6.40 -12.65 19.12
C LYS A 3 6.17 -12.56 17.61
N ALA A 4 5.19 -11.77 17.17
CA ALA A 4 4.85 -11.64 15.76
C ALA A 4 5.89 -10.77 15.06
N LYS A 5 6.27 -11.15 13.83
CA LYS A 5 7.24 -10.41 13.02
C LYS A 5 6.59 -9.37 12.09
N LEU A 6 5.30 -9.53 11.79
CA LEU A 6 4.56 -8.72 10.83
C LEU A 6 3.09 -8.67 11.23
N LEU A 7 2.44 -7.52 10.99
CA LEU A 7 1.00 -7.33 11.08
C LEU A 7 0.47 -6.88 9.72
N LEU A 8 -0.47 -7.63 9.17
CA LEU A 8 -1.21 -7.26 7.97
C LEU A 8 -2.60 -6.75 8.35
N ILE A 9 -2.97 -5.57 7.85
CA ILE A 9 -4.27 -4.93 8.10
C ILE A 9 -5.01 -4.80 6.77
N THR A 10 -6.09 -5.59 6.60
CA THR A 10 -6.88 -5.66 5.36
C THR A 10 -8.33 -5.20 5.53
N THR A 11 -8.65 -4.50 6.63
CA THR A 11 -9.99 -3.92 6.81
C THR A 11 -10.20 -2.74 5.85
N PRO A 12 -11.42 -2.54 5.32
CA PRO A 12 -11.73 -1.39 4.50
C PRO A 12 -11.91 -0.08 5.27
N VAL A 13 -12.03 -0.15 6.59
CA VAL A 13 -12.41 1.02 7.37
C VAL A 13 -11.18 1.72 7.93
N ALA A 14 -10.86 2.91 7.40
CA ALA A 14 -9.68 3.69 7.78
C ALA A 14 -9.51 3.90 9.29
N VAL A 15 -10.58 4.28 9.99
CA VAL A 15 -10.53 4.49 11.45
C VAL A 15 -10.19 3.21 12.22
N VAL A 16 -10.64 2.05 11.72
CA VAL A 16 -10.30 0.75 12.30
C VAL A 16 -8.82 0.45 12.09
N SER A 17 -8.28 0.67 10.88
CA SER A 17 -6.85 0.52 10.60
C SER A 17 -5.98 1.38 11.52
N LEU A 18 -6.32 2.66 11.69
CA LEU A 18 -5.60 3.58 12.57
C LEU A 18 -5.63 3.12 14.04
N GLY A 19 -6.77 2.60 14.50
CA GLY A 19 -6.93 2.05 15.85
C GLY A 19 -6.09 0.79 16.07
N ILE A 20 -6.06 -0.10 15.08
CA ILE A 20 -5.24 -1.32 15.10
C ILE A 20 -3.75 -0.94 15.20
N ILE A 21 -3.27 0.00 14.38
CA ILE A 21 -1.86 0.45 14.42
C ILE A 21 -1.52 1.00 15.82
N ALA A 22 -2.40 1.86 16.37
CA ALA A 22 -2.18 2.44 17.69
C ALA A 22 -2.04 1.37 18.80
N GLN A 23 -2.83 0.30 18.73
CA GLN A 23 -2.74 -0.78 19.72
C GLN A 23 -1.59 -1.74 19.46
N ALA A 24 -1.27 -2.02 18.20
CA ALA A 24 -0.15 -2.87 17.83
C ALA A 24 1.17 -2.28 18.35
N GLN A 25 1.39 -0.98 18.15
CA GLN A 25 2.59 -0.27 18.62
C GLN A 25 2.73 -0.25 20.14
N LYS A 26 1.62 -0.21 20.91
CA LYS A 26 1.69 -0.32 22.38
C LYS A 26 2.14 -1.71 22.84
N ILE A 27 1.85 -2.75 22.06
CA ILE A 27 2.17 -4.15 22.42
C ILE A 27 3.56 -4.54 21.91
N ASN A 28 3.92 -4.09 20.73
CA ASN A 28 5.19 -4.33 20.08
C ASN A 28 5.55 -3.10 19.22
N PRO A 29 6.34 -2.15 19.74
CA PRO A 29 6.70 -0.91 19.03
C PRO A 29 7.42 -1.13 17.70
N ASP A 30 8.14 -2.25 17.57
CA ASP A 30 8.99 -2.56 16.43
C ASP A 30 8.30 -3.47 15.40
N ILE A 31 7.01 -3.77 15.57
CA ILE A 31 6.29 -4.63 14.63
C ILE A 31 6.19 -3.95 13.25
N HIS A 32 6.58 -4.66 12.20
CA HIS A 32 6.32 -4.20 10.84
C HIS A 32 4.83 -4.28 10.53
N ILE A 33 4.28 -3.22 9.95
CA ILE A 33 2.86 -3.12 9.64
C ILE A 33 2.68 -2.86 8.15
N ILE A 34 1.95 -3.75 7.49
CA ILE A 34 1.45 -3.56 6.13
C ILE A 34 -0.05 -3.30 6.22
N ALA A 35 -0.51 -2.21 5.63
CA ALA A 35 -1.92 -1.83 5.65
C ALA A 35 -2.46 -1.60 4.23
N ARG A 36 -3.76 -1.78 4.05
CA ARG A 36 -4.47 -1.26 2.88
C ARG A 36 -4.98 0.16 3.13
N ALA A 37 -5.14 0.93 2.05
CA ALA A 37 -5.82 2.21 2.03
C ALA A 37 -6.70 2.32 0.78
N GLU A 38 -7.79 3.07 0.85
CA GLU A 38 -8.67 3.36 -0.29
C GLU A 38 -8.16 4.52 -1.14
N GLY A 39 -7.29 5.38 -0.59
CA GLY A 39 -6.75 6.53 -1.30
C GLY A 39 -5.57 7.21 -0.61
N VAL A 40 -5.00 8.20 -1.30
CA VAL A 40 -3.77 8.90 -0.91
C VAL A 40 -3.87 9.55 0.47
N GLU A 41 -5.01 10.15 0.82
CA GLU A 41 -5.18 10.79 2.14
C GLU A 41 -5.17 9.77 3.28
N GLU A 42 -5.78 8.60 3.07
CA GLU A 42 -5.70 7.50 4.02
C GLU A 42 -4.27 6.94 4.10
N MET A 43 -3.58 6.79 2.95
CA MET A 43 -2.17 6.39 2.94
C MET A 43 -1.32 7.32 3.81
N LYS A 44 -1.44 8.64 3.64
CA LYS A 44 -0.75 9.65 4.47
C LYS A 44 -1.06 9.45 5.95
N ALA A 45 -2.32 9.28 6.31
CA ALA A 45 -2.74 9.10 7.69
C ALA A 45 -2.14 7.83 8.31
N LEU A 46 -2.13 6.71 7.56
CA LEU A 46 -1.57 5.43 8.01
C LEU A 46 -0.05 5.48 8.16
N TYR A 47 0.66 6.08 7.20
CA TYR A 47 2.11 6.30 7.32
C TYR A 47 2.44 7.20 8.51
N LYS A 48 1.72 8.31 8.69
CA LYS A 48 1.88 9.20 9.86
C LYS A 48 1.60 8.49 11.18
N LYS A 49 0.72 7.48 11.18
CA LYS A 49 0.43 6.65 12.36
C LYS A 49 1.49 5.58 12.61
N GLY A 50 2.36 5.29 11.64
CA GLY A 50 3.47 4.35 11.75
C GLY A 50 3.25 3.01 11.05
N ALA A 51 2.40 2.96 10.02
CA ALA A 51 2.44 1.87 9.05
C ALA A 51 3.80 1.84 8.35
N THR A 52 4.39 0.65 8.17
CA THR A 52 5.66 0.48 7.46
C THR A 52 5.46 0.58 5.95
N TYR A 53 4.37 0.00 5.44
CA TYR A 53 4.02 0.04 4.03
C TYR A 53 2.50 0.08 3.88
N VAL A 54 2.02 0.88 2.94
CA VAL A 54 0.60 1.00 2.63
C VAL A 54 0.37 0.71 1.17
N VAL A 55 -0.57 -0.19 0.89
CA VAL A 55 -1.01 -0.57 -0.46
C VAL A 55 -2.36 0.07 -0.73
N GLN A 56 -2.56 0.61 -1.93
CA GLN A 56 -3.88 0.97 -2.43
C GLN A 56 -4.35 -0.13 -3.40
N PRO A 57 -5.23 -1.06 -2.97
CA PRO A 57 -5.60 -2.23 -3.78
C PRO A 57 -6.18 -1.86 -5.15
N GLU A 58 -7.00 -0.82 -5.20
CA GLU A 58 -7.67 -0.36 -6.41
C GLU A 58 -6.67 0.18 -7.44
N PHE A 59 -5.61 0.84 -6.97
CA PHE A 59 -4.53 1.30 -7.84
C PHE A 59 -3.72 0.13 -8.41
N GLU A 60 -3.34 -0.84 -7.57
CA GLU A 60 -2.59 -2.02 -8.01
C GLU A 60 -3.41 -2.87 -9.01
N ALA A 61 -4.73 -3.02 -8.75
CA ALA A 61 -5.64 -3.65 -9.69
C ALA A 61 -5.71 -2.91 -11.03
N SER A 62 -5.72 -1.56 -11.01
CA SER A 62 -5.71 -0.76 -12.23
C SER A 62 -4.44 -0.99 -13.07
N LEU A 63 -3.27 -1.13 -12.42
CA LEU A 63 -2.02 -1.42 -13.11
C LEU A 63 -2.02 -2.79 -13.78
N GLU A 64 -2.59 -3.80 -13.11
CA GLU A 64 -2.71 -5.13 -13.69
C GLU A 64 -3.68 -5.17 -14.88
N ILE A 65 -4.81 -4.47 -14.81
CA ILE A 65 -5.74 -4.33 -15.94
C ILE A 65 -5.03 -3.72 -17.16
N ILE A 66 -4.27 -2.64 -16.94
CA ILE A 66 -3.52 -1.96 -18.00
C ILE A 66 -2.44 -2.89 -18.57
N ASN A 67 -1.70 -3.58 -17.71
CA ASN A 67 -0.67 -4.54 -18.10
C ASN A 67 -1.25 -5.67 -18.98
N GLN A 68 -2.34 -6.30 -18.55
CA GLN A 68 -3.03 -7.32 -19.34
C GLN A 68 -3.54 -6.77 -20.68
N THR A 69 -4.07 -5.55 -20.70
CA THR A 69 -4.54 -4.91 -21.93
C THR A 69 -3.41 -4.77 -22.94
N PHE A 70 -2.26 -4.23 -22.53
CA PHE A 70 -1.14 -3.99 -23.43
C PHE A 70 -0.41 -5.26 -23.87
N LEU A 71 -0.31 -6.26 -23.00
CA LEU A 71 0.21 -7.57 -23.38
C LEU A 71 -0.63 -8.19 -24.52
N ASN A 72 -1.96 -8.09 -24.44
CA ASN A 72 -2.85 -8.59 -25.49
C ASN A 72 -2.83 -7.74 -26.79
N LEU A 73 -2.27 -6.52 -26.73
CA LEU A 73 -2.01 -5.67 -27.89
C LEU A 73 -0.60 -5.85 -28.48
N GLY A 74 0.20 -6.77 -27.92
CA GLY A 74 1.54 -7.09 -28.43
C GLY A 74 2.67 -6.20 -27.90
N ILE A 75 2.43 -5.41 -26.85
CA ILE A 75 3.49 -4.63 -26.17
C ILE A 75 4.30 -5.55 -25.25
N SER A 76 5.61 -5.32 -25.15
CA SER A 76 6.47 -6.17 -24.34
C SER A 76 6.24 -5.97 -22.83
N ALA A 77 6.34 -7.07 -22.06
CA ALA A 77 6.23 -7.04 -20.60
C ALA A 77 7.31 -6.15 -19.93
N ASN A 78 8.47 -6.01 -20.57
CA ASN A 78 9.57 -5.19 -20.04
C ASN A 78 9.23 -3.69 -20.07
N GLU A 79 8.60 -3.22 -21.14
CA GLU A 79 8.13 -1.83 -21.25
C GLU A 79 7.05 -1.55 -20.20
N MET A 80 6.10 -2.48 -20.03
CA MET A 80 5.03 -2.35 -19.03
C MET A 80 5.54 -2.33 -17.59
N LYS A 81 6.61 -3.07 -17.30
CA LYS A 81 7.24 -3.03 -15.98
C LYS A 81 7.76 -1.64 -15.65
N ILE A 82 8.38 -0.94 -16.60
CA ILE A 82 8.89 0.42 -16.37
C ILE A 82 7.73 1.38 -16.10
N ILE A 83 6.68 1.32 -16.90
CA ILE A 83 5.48 2.18 -16.78
C ILE A 83 4.78 1.98 -15.43
N THR A 84 4.56 0.74 -15.01
CA THR A 84 3.89 0.44 -13.73
C THR A 84 4.72 0.91 -12.52
N GLU A 85 6.05 0.81 -12.58
CA GLU A 85 6.93 1.35 -11.55
C GLU A 85 6.93 2.88 -11.49
N GLU A 86 6.87 3.55 -12.65
CA GLU A 86 6.74 5.01 -12.70
C GLU A 86 5.39 5.48 -12.14
N ALA A 87 4.30 4.78 -12.47
CA ALA A 87 2.98 5.08 -11.92
C ALA A 87 2.95 4.95 -10.38
N ARG A 88 3.57 3.90 -9.81
CA ARG A 88 3.71 3.75 -8.35
C ARG A 88 4.51 4.89 -7.73
N LYS A 89 5.57 5.37 -8.39
CA LYS A 89 6.35 6.52 -7.91
C LYS A 89 5.52 7.79 -7.89
N GLU A 90 4.70 8.02 -8.90
CA GLU A 90 3.81 9.19 -8.94
C GLU A 90 2.71 9.12 -7.86
N LEU A 91 2.09 7.96 -7.64
CA LEU A 91 1.15 7.78 -6.52
C LEU A 91 1.79 8.11 -5.15
N ASN A 92 3.04 7.68 -4.97
CA ASN A 92 3.78 7.86 -3.71
C ASN A 92 4.43 9.24 -3.57
N ARG A 93 4.49 10.05 -4.64
CA ARG A 93 5.05 11.40 -4.62
C ARG A 93 4.48 12.30 -3.52
N PRO A 94 3.15 12.40 -3.31
CA PRO A 94 2.56 13.20 -2.22
C PRO A 94 2.81 12.63 -0.81
N LEU A 95 3.40 11.43 -0.69
CA LEU A 95 3.68 10.76 0.59
C LEU A 95 5.12 11.01 1.08
N ARG A 96 5.97 11.60 0.23
CA ARG A 96 7.34 11.99 0.61
C ARG A 96 7.25 13.23 1.51
N ILE A 97 7.26 13.00 2.81
CA ILE A 97 7.41 14.03 3.86
C ILE A 97 8.90 14.31 4.05
#